data_AF-A0A376LFL2-F1
#
_entry.id   AF-A0A376LFL2-F1
#
_cell.length_a   1.000
_cell.length_b   1.000
_cell.length_c   1.000
_cell.angle_alpha   90.00
_cell.angle_beta   90.00
_cell.angle_gamma   90.00
#
_symmetry.space_group_name_H-M   'P 1'
#
loop_
_entity.id
_entity.type
_entity.pdbx_description
1 polymer ?
#
loop_
_entity_poly.entity_id
_entity_poly.type
_entity_poly.pdbx_seq_one_letter_code
_entity_poly.pdbx_strand_id
1 'polypeptide(L)'
;MLICRVRGLHLPEKHVTWRGEAIPGSLFDFALYFFHNYQALLAKGSGPYFYLPKTQSWQEAAWWSEVFSYAEDRFNLPRGTIKATLLIETLPAVFQMDEILHALRDHIVGLNCGRWDYIFSYIKTLKNYPDRVLPDRQAVTMDKPFLNAYSRLLIKTCHKRGAFAMGGMAAFIPSKDEERNNQVLNKVKADKSLEANNGHDGTWIAHPGLADTAMAVFNDILGSRKNQLEVMREQDAPITADQLLAPCDGERTEEGMRANIRVAVQYIEAWISGNGCVPIYGLMEDAATAEISRTSIWQWIHHQKTLSNGKPVTKALFRQMLGEEMKVIASELGEERFSQGRFDDAARLMEQITTSDELIDFLTLPGYRLLA
;
A
#
# COMPACT_ATOMS: atom_id res chain seq x y z
N MET A 1 4.46 -20.65 -7.56
CA MET A 1 3.43 -20.29 -6.57
C MET A 1 2.66 -19.09 -7.10
N LEU A 2 1.34 -19.03 -6.94
CA LEU A 2 0.51 -17.88 -7.33
C LEU A 2 -0.39 -17.50 -6.14
N ILE A 3 -0.51 -16.20 -5.88
CA ILE A 3 -1.34 -15.66 -4.79
C ILE A 3 -2.21 -14.55 -5.37
N CYS A 4 -3.53 -14.60 -5.16
CA CYS A 4 -4.47 -13.62 -5.67
C CYS A 4 -4.73 -12.51 -4.64
N ARG A 5 -4.44 -11.25 -4.95
CA ARG A 5 -4.85 -10.11 -4.11
C ARG A 5 -6.23 -9.63 -4.54
N VAL A 6 -7.22 -9.78 -3.66
CA VAL A 6 -8.61 -9.33 -3.89
C VAL A 6 -8.74 -7.83 -3.64
N ARG A 7 -9.81 -7.21 -4.14
CA ARG A 7 -10.21 -5.85 -3.73
C ARG A 7 -10.50 -5.78 -2.22
N GLY A 8 -10.28 -4.61 -1.62
CA GLY A 8 -10.61 -4.36 -0.21
C GLY A 8 -12.10 -4.21 0.06
N LEU A 9 -12.51 -4.36 1.33
CA LEU A 9 -13.92 -4.48 1.76
C LEU A 9 -14.83 -3.30 1.37
N HIS A 10 -14.26 -2.13 1.10
CA HIS A 10 -14.98 -0.91 0.73
C HIS A 10 -15.34 -0.83 -0.76
N LEU A 11 -14.76 -1.69 -1.62
CA LEU A 11 -14.92 -1.58 -3.07
C LEU A 11 -16.13 -2.37 -3.56
N PRO A 12 -17.04 -1.74 -4.32
CA PRO A 12 -18.12 -2.44 -4.99
C PRO A 12 -17.66 -3.15 -6.27
N GLU A 13 -18.37 -4.20 -6.65
CA GLU A 13 -18.45 -4.69 -8.03
C GLU A 13 -19.78 -4.21 -8.63
N LYS A 14 -19.79 -3.04 -9.29
CA LYS A 14 -21.04 -2.38 -9.68
C LYS A 14 -21.82 -3.13 -10.77
N HIS A 15 -21.20 -4.07 -11.47
CA HIS A 15 -21.82 -4.83 -12.54
C HIS A 15 -22.61 -6.04 -12.04
N VAL A 16 -22.43 -6.42 -10.77
CA VAL A 16 -23.16 -7.54 -10.15
C VAL A 16 -23.86 -7.01 -8.91
N THR A 17 -25.18 -7.18 -8.87
CA THR A 17 -26.00 -6.63 -7.80
C THR A 17 -26.76 -7.72 -7.05
N TRP A 18 -26.98 -7.49 -5.76
CA TRP A 18 -27.87 -8.27 -4.94
C TRP A 18 -28.85 -7.33 -4.24
N ARG A 19 -30.16 -7.56 -4.44
CA ARG A 19 -31.23 -6.69 -3.94
C ARG A 19 -31.09 -5.22 -4.37
N GLY A 20 -30.57 -4.99 -5.59
CA GLY A 20 -30.39 -3.65 -6.17
C GLY A 20 -29.07 -2.96 -5.79
N GLU A 21 -28.31 -3.49 -4.84
CA GLU A 21 -27.03 -2.93 -4.40
C GLU A 21 -25.85 -3.69 -5.01
N ALA A 22 -24.76 -3.01 -5.31
CA ALA A 22 -23.53 -3.64 -5.80
C ALA A 22 -22.97 -4.61 -4.75
N ILE A 23 -22.55 -5.80 -5.18
CA ILE A 23 -21.93 -6.76 -4.26
C ILE A 23 -20.51 -6.31 -3.87
N PRO A 24 -19.94 -6.85 -2.77
CA PRO A 24 -18.54 -6.58 -2.43
C PRO A 24 -17.60 -7.13 -3.50
N GLY A 25 -16.73 -6.27 -4.04
CA GLY A 25 -15.68 -6.67 -4.99
C GLY A 25 -14.74 -7.71 -4.40
N SER A 26 -14.50 -7.65 -3.08
CA SER A 26 -13.76 -8.66 -2.33
C SER A 26 -14.31 -10.08 -2.50
N LEU A 27 -15.63 -10.24 -2.43
CA LEU A 27 -16.28 -11.54 -2.58
C LEU A 27 -16.27 -12.00 -4.04
N PHE A 28 -16.47 -11.07 -4.99
CA PHE A 28 -16.43 -11.39 -6.41
C PHE A 28 -15.06 -11.96 -6.82
N ASP A 29 -13.98 -11.24 -6.47
CA ASP A 29 -12.61 -11.65 -6.80
C ASP A 29 -12.24 -12.97 -6.14
N PHE A 30 -12.54 -13.11 -4.84
CA PHE A 30 -12.30 -14.33 -4.07
C PHE A 30 -13.03 -15.52 -4.68
N ALA A 31 -14.34 -15.40 -4.89
CA ALA A 31 -15.19 -16.51 -5.28
C ALA A 31 -14.78 -17.07 -6.65
N LEU A 32 -14.51 -16.20 -7.63
CA LEU A 32 -14.14 -16.63 -8.97
C LEU A 32 -12.76 -17.29 -8.99
N TYR A 33 -11.74 -16.68 -8.38
CA TYR A 33 -10.40 -17.27 -8.34
C TYR A 33 -10.41 -18.61 -7.59
N PHE A 34 -11.06 -18.67 -6.43
CA PHE A 34 -11.19 -19.91 -5.67
C PHE A 34 -11.89 -20.99 -6.51
N PHE A 35 -13.10 -20.71 -7.00
CA PHE A 35 -13.95 -21.69 -7.69
C PHE A 35 -13.28 -22.27 -8.93
N HIS A 36 -12.65 -21.43 -9.75
CA HIS A 36 -12.04 -21.88 -11.00
C HIS A 36 -10.71 -22.60 -10.82
N ASN A 37 -10.02 -22.43 -9.68
CA ASN A 37 -8.63 -22.87 -9.56
C ASN A 37 -8.36 -23.85 -8.43
N TYR A 38 -9.21 -23.99 -7.40
CA TYR A 38 -8.86 -24.78 -6.21
C TYR A 38 -8.45 -26.23 -6.53
N GLN A 39 -9.16 -26.94 -7.40
CA GLN A 39 -8.85 -28.33 -7.76
C GLN A 39 -7.48 -28.44 -8.44
N ALA A 40 -7.22 -27.61 -9.45
CA ALA A 40 -5.97 -27.63 -10.20
C ALA A 40 -4.77 -27.19 -9.34
N LEU A 41 -4.99 -26.26 -8.41
CA LEU A 41 -3.97 -25.82 -7.45
C LEU A 41 -3.60 -26.94 -6.48
N LEU A 42 -4.59 -27.66 -5.94
CA LEU A 42 -4.36 -28.79 -5.03
C LEU A 42 -3.71 -29.97 -5.74
N ALA A 43 -4.18 -30.33 -6.95
CA ALA A 43 -3.67 -31.46 -7.72
C ALA A 43 -2.16 -31.36 -8.04
N LYS A 44 -1.62 -30.15 -8.16
CA LYS A 44 -0.18 -29.91 -8.41
C LYS A 44 0.64 -29.64 -7.14
N GLY A 45 0.10 -29.94 -5.96
CA GLY A 45 0.80 -29.75 -4.68
C GLY A 45 0.91 -28.30 -4.22
N SER A 46 0.03 -27.41 -4.70
CA SER A 46 -0.12 -26.03 -4.25
C SER A 46 -1.47 -25.87 -3.52
N GLY A 47 -2.05 -24.67 -3.50
CA GLY A 47 -3.33 -24.40 -2.86
C GLY A 47 -3.92 -23.05 -3.26
N PRO A 48 -5.19 -22.79 -2.93
CA PRO A 48 -5.86 -21.51 -3.17
C PRO A 48 -5.34 -20.44 -2.20
N TYR A 49 -4.44 -19.59 -2.68
CA TYR A 49 -3.75 -18.57 -1.88
C TYR A 49 -4.22 -17.15 -2.17
N PHE A 50 -4.37 -16.34 -1.11
CA PHE A 50 -4.88 -14.97 -1.19
C PHE A 50 -4.01 -13.93 -0.48
N TYR A 51 -4.08 -12.70 -0.97
CA TYR A 51 -3.60 -11.51 -0.28
C TYR A 51 -4.79 -10.62 0.09
N LEU A 52 -4.88 -10.22 1.36
CA LEU A 52 -5.99 -9.43 1.90
C LEU A 52 -5.54 -8.00 2.22
N PRO A 53 -6.02 -6.97 1.50
CA PRO A 53 -5.60 -5.59 1.72
C PRO A 53 -6.48 -4.83 2.71
N LYS A 54 -5.94 -3.73 3.23
CA LYS A 54 -6.67 -2.64 3.91
C LYS A 54 -7.58 -3.06 5.08
N THR A 55 -7.29 -4.18 5.72
CA THR A 55 -7.97 -4.60 6.97
C THR A 55 -7.73 -3.55 8.06
N GLN A 56 -8.77 -3.22 8.83
CA GLN A 56 -8.68 -2.28 9.96
C GLN A 56 -8.90 -2.95 11.32
N SER A 57 -9.53 -4.13 11.36
CA SER A 57 -9.93 -4.76 12.61
C SER A 57 -9.83 -6.29 12.59
N TRP A 58 -9.77 -6.90 13.78
CA TRP A 58 -9.80 -8.35 13.90
C TRP A 58 -11.15 -8.96 13.51
N GLN A 59 -12.24 -8.19 13.62
CA GLN A 59 -13.57 -8.63 13.19
C GLN A 59 -13.66 -8.78 11.67
N GLU A 60 -12.97 -7.92 10.90
CA GLU A 60 -12.84 -8.09 9.46
C GLU A 60 -12.04 -9.35 9.11
N ALA A 61 -11.01 -9.68 9.89
CA ALA A 61 -10.28 -10.93 9.75
C ALA A 61 -11.15 -12.16 10.11
N ALA A 62 -12.00 -12.05 11.14
CA ALA A 62 -12.97 -13.09 11.49
C ALA A 62 -13.99 -13.30 10.36
N TRP A 63 -14.48 -12.22 9.74
CA TRP A 63 -15.37 -12.31 8.58
C TRP A 63 -14.70 -13.05 7.41
N TRP A 64 -13.42 -12.78 7.13
CA TRP A 64 -12.66 -13.55 6.14
C TRP A 64 -12.54 -15.03 6.51
N SER A 65 -12.33 -15.35 7.79
CA SER A 65 -12.29 -16.73 8.28
C SER A 65 -13.60 -17.46 8.04
N GLU A 66 -14.74 -16.79 8.26
CA GLU A 66 -16.07 -17.34 7.95
C GLU A 66 -16.27 -17.57 6.44
N VAL A 67 -15.88 -16.60 5.60
CA VAL A 67 -15.96 -16.71 4.13
C VAL A 67 -15.13 -17.88 3.62
N PHE A 68 -13.90 -18.02 4.10
CA PHE A 68 -13.02 -19.14 3.72
C PHE A 68 -13.57 -20.46 4.24
N SER A 69 -14.04 -20.48 5.48
CA SER A 69 -14.60 -21.69 6.07
C SER A 69 -15.81 -22.20 5.29
N TYR A 70 -16.71 -21.28 4.94
CA TYR A 70 -17.86 -21.59 4.10
C TYR A 70 -17.46 -22.16 2.73
N ALA A 71 -16.45 -21.57 2.09
CA ALA A 71 -15.96 -22.04 0.80
C ALA A 71 -15.32 -23.44 0.90
N GLU A 72 -14.52 -23.69 1.93
CA GLU A 72 -13.92 -25.01 2.19
C GLU A 72 -15.00 -26.07 2.41
N ASP A 73 -15.96 -25.79 3.31
CA ASP A 73 -17.04 -26.71 3.66
C ASP A 73 -17.90 -27.02 2.41
N ARG A 74 -18.19 -26.00 1.59
CA ARG A 74 -18.99 -26.14 0.35
C ARG A 74 -18.39 -27.12 -0.65
N PHE A 75 -17.06 -27.23 -0.71
CA PHE A 75 -16.36 -28.14 -1.62
C PHE A 75 -15.67 -29.31 -0.89
N ASN A 76 -16.06 -29.56 0.37
CA ASN A 76 -15.55 -30.64 1.22
C ASN A 76 -14.01 -30.64 1.32
N LEU A 77 -13.43 -29.46 1.48
CA LEU A 77 -12.00 -29.26 1.70
C LEU A 77 -11.70 -29.27 3.20
N PRO A 78 -10.52 -29.78 3.62
CA PRO A 78 -10.07 -29.64 5.00
C PRO A 78 -10.00 -28.16 5.43
N ARG A 79 -10.31 -27.87 6.70
CA ARG A 79 -10.13 -26.52 7.26
C ARG A 79 -8.69 -26.05 7.09
N GLY A 80 -8.51 -24.81 6.62
CA GLY A 80 -7.19 -24.22 6.39
C GLY A 80 -6.53 -24.66 5.09
N THR A 81 -7.31 -25.19 4.14
CA THR A 81 -6.88 -25.40 2.75
C THR A 81 -6.64 -24.06 2.04
N ILE A 82 -7.51 -23.08 2.28
CA ILE A 82 -7.32 -21.70 1.84
C ILE A 82 -6.27 -21.06 2.72
N LYS A 83 -5.24 -20.45 2.12
CA LYS A 83 -4.21 -19.69 2.85
C LYS A 83 -4.19 -18.23 2.46
N ALA A 84 -4.04 -17.34 3.44
CA ALA A 84 -4.05 -15.90 3.24
C ALA A 84 -2.84 -15.22 3.89
N THR A 85 -2.24 -14.28 3.17
CA THR A 85 -1.31 -13.30 3.73
C THR A 85 -2.03 -11.95 3.82
N LEU A 86 -1.97 -11.27 4.97
CA LEU A 86 -2.78 -10.07 5.24
C LEU A 86 -1.89 -8.84 5.41
N LEU A 87 -2.20 -7.74 4.71
CA LEU A 87 -1.42 -6.50 4.81
C LEU A 87 -1.83 -5.70 6.04
N ILE A 88 -0.87 -5.39 6.93
CA ILE A 88 -1.11 -4.43 8.02
C ILE A 88 -0.79 -3.05 7.51
N GLU A 89 -1.60 -2.55 6.59
CA GLU A 89 -1.37 -1.29 5.90
C GLU A 89 -2.34 -0.19 6.34
N THR A 90 -2.94 -0.35 7.52
CA THR A 90 -3.78 0.66 8.16
C THR A 90 -3.33 0.91 9.60
N LEU A 91 -3.44 2.16 10.05
CA LEU A 91 -3.07 2.53 11.42
C LEU A 91 -3.93 1.77 12.46
N PRO A 92 -5.25 1.57 12.31
CA PRO A 92 -6.02 0.78 13.27
C PRO A 92 -5.55 -0.68 13.40
N ALA A 93 -5.10 -1.30 12.30
CA ALA A 93 -4.70 -2.71 12.31
C ALA A 93 -3.38 -2.97 13.04
N VAL A 94 -2.48 -1.99 13.15
CA VAL A 94 -1.21 -2.17 13.89
C VAL A 94 -1.43 -2.49 15.37
N PHE A 95 -2.55 -2.02 15.93
CA PHE A 95 -2.93 -2.25 17.33
C PHE A 95 -3.66 -3.56 17.56
N GLN A 96 -3.91 -4.34 16.50
CA GLN A 96 -4.75 -5.54 16.53
C GLN A 96 -4.10 -6.73 15.82
N MET A 97 -2.79 -6.70 15.57
CA MET A 97 -2.12 -7.72 14.77
C MET A 97 -2.24 -9.13 15.38
N ASP A 98 -2.19 -9.25 16.70
CA ASP A 98 -2.27 -10.54 17.38
C ASP A 98 -3.71 -11.10 17.34
N GLU A 99 -4.70 -10.23 17.49
CA GLU A 99 -6.12 -10.55 17.36
C GLU A 99 -6.49 -10.91 15.93
N ILE A 100 -5.92 -10.22 14.93
CA ILE A 100 -6.08 -10.56 13.49
C ILE A 100 -5.51 -11.94 13.20
N LEU A 101 -4.30 -12.24 13.67
CA LEU A 101 -3.68 -13.56 13.53
C LEU A 101 -4.52 -14.64 14.21
N HIS A 102 -5.07 -14.35 15.39
CA HIS A 102 -5.94 -15.27 16.10
C HIS A 102 -7.26 -15.52 15.37
N ALA A 103 -7.93 -14.46 14.90
CA ALA A 103 -9.23 -14.53 14.23
C ALA A 103 -9.17 -15.31 12.90
N LEU A 104 -8.04 -15.22 12.18
CA LEU A 104 -7.82 -15.89 10.90
C LEU A 104 -6.89 -17.11 11.02
N ARG A 105 -6.67 -17.65 12.23
CA ARG A 105 -5.62 -18.64 12.56
C ARG A 105 -5.58 -19.91 11.69
N ASP A 106 -6.72 -20.35 11.17
CA ASP A 106 -6.78 -21.55 10.33
C ASP A 106 -6.24 -21.29 8.91
N HIS A 107 -6.37 -20.04 8.45
CA HIS A 107 -6.11 -19.64 7.07
C HIS A 107 -4.91 -18.70 6.92
N ILE A 108 -4.56 -17.93 7.95
CA ILE A 108 -3.49 -16.94 7.85
C ILE A 108 -2.10 -17.61 7.87
N VAL A 109 -1.19 -17.09 7.05
CA VAL A 109 0.21 -17.56 6.99
C VAL A 109 1.22 -16.46 7.23
N GLY A 110 0.82 -15.19 7.21
CA GLY A 110 1.72 -14.08 7.45
C GLY A 110 1.05 -12.71 7.37
N LEU A 111 1.77 -11.71 7.86
CA LEU A 111 1.44 -10.30 7.73
C LEU A 111 2.48 -9.58 6.86
N ASN A 112 2.11 -8.42 6.32
CA ASN A 112 3.00 -7.61 5.49
C ASN A 112 3.12 -6.17 5.97
N CYS A 113 4.36 -5.66 5.93
CA CYS A 113 4.66 -4.25 6.09
C CYS A 113 4.39 -3.46 4.80
N GLY A 114 3.70 -2.32 4.91
CA GLY A 114 3.46 -1.38 3.81
C GLY A 114 3.89 0.04 4.18
N ARG A 115 4.30 0.84 3.19
CA ARG A 115 4.65 2.26 3.39
C ARG A 115 3.48 3.18 3.06
N TRP A 116 3.10 3.26 1.78
CA TRP A 116 2.18 4.29 1.29
C TRP A 116 0.79 4.20 1.88
N ASP A 117 0.15 3.02 1.84
CA ASP A 117 -1.17 2.82 2.44
C ASP A 117 -1.15 3.04 3.97
N TYR A 118 -0.06 2.66 4.65
CA TYR A 118 0.06 2.84 6.10
C TYR A 118 0.12 4.32 6.49
N ILE A 119 0.97 5.12 5.86
CA ILE A 119 1.06 6.55 6.18
C ILE A 119 -0.14 7.34 5.64
N PHE A 120 -0.78 6.87 4.57
CA PHE A 120 -2.08 7.35 4.13
C PHE A 120 -3.15 7.12 5.21
N SER A 121 -3.23 5.91 5.75
CA SER A 121 -4.15 5.58 6.83
C SER A 121 -3.81 6.32 8.12
N TYR A 122 -2.53 6.55 8.44
CA TYR A 122 -2.11 7.39 9.56
C TYR A 122 -2.75 8.78 9.47
N ILE A 123 -2.63 9.44 8.32
CA ILE A 123 -3.23 10.76 8.11
C ILE A 123 -4.76 10.68 8.17
N LYS A 124 -5.41 9.70 7.54
CA LYS A 124 -6.88 9.57 7.59
C LYS A 124 -7.41 9.37 9.01
N THR A 125 -6.74 8.52 9.77
CA THR A 125 -7.14 8.16 11.14
C THR A 125 -6.94 9.34 12.08
N LEU A 126 -5.83 10.09 11.92
CA LEU A 126 -5.46 11.22 12.76
C LEU A 126 -5.78 12.58 12.11
N LYS A 127 -6.70 12.62 11.15
CA LYS A 127 -6.97 13.78 10.28
C LYS A 127 -7.38 15.06 11.03
N ASN A 128 -7.88 14.93 12.26
CA ASN A 128 -8.33 16.06 13.09
C ASN A 128 -7.33 16.45 14.18
N TYR A 129 -6.10 15.90 14.16
CA TYR A 129 -5.07 16.14 15.17
C TYR A 129 -3.97 17.07 14.63
N PRO A 130 -3.93 18.36 15.04
CA PRO A 130 -2.97 19.34 14.51
C PRO A 130 -1.50 19.03 14.82
N ASP A 131 -1.25 18.22 15.84
CA ASP A 131 0.06 17.73 16.29
C ASP A 131 0.52 16.48 15.52
N ARG A 132 -0.31 15.92 14.62
CA ARG A 132 -0.03 14.68 13.85
C ARG A 132 0.14 14.92 12.35
N VAL A 133 0.56 16.13 11.99
CA VAL A 133 0.85 16.50 10.61
C VAL A 133 2.18 15.89 10.17
N LEU A 134 2.15 15.10 9.10
CA LEU A 134 3.37 14.52 8.53
C LEU A 134 4.09 15.52 7.61
N PRO A 135 5.44 15.42 7.49
CA PRO A 135 6.22 16.16 6.50
C PRO A 135 6.00 15.60 5.09
N ASP A 136 6.82 16.00 4.13
CA ASP A 136 6.85 15.42 2.78
C ASP A 136 6.86 13.89 2.85
N ARG A 137 5.88 13.25 2.22
CA ARG A 137 5.74 11.78 2.21
C ARG A 137 6.98 11.08 1.65
N GLN A 138 7.74 11.74 0.78
CA GLN A 138 9.03 11.31 0.26
C GLN A 138 10.05 11.07 1.39
N ALA A 139 10.05 11.93 2.42
CA ALA A 139 10.95 11.88 3.59
C ALA A 139 10.43 10.97 4.72
N VAL A 140 9.18 10.51 4.67
CA VAL A 140 8.60 9.57 5.65
C VAL A 140 9.01 8.14 5.30
N THR A 141 10.29 7.81 5.48
CA THR A 141 10.92 6.52 5.13
C THR A 141 10.79 5.47 6.25
N MET A 142 10.95 4.18 5.92
CA MET A 142 10.70 3.07 6.87
C MET A 142 11.66 3.03 8.08
N ASP A 143 12.79 3.73 8.01
CA ASP A 143 13.73 3.90 9.13
C ASP A 143 13.26 4.93 10.17
N LYS A 144 12.26 5.76 9.85
CA LYS A 144 11.71 6.73 10.81
C LYS A 144 11.13 6.02 12.05
N PRO A 145 11.23 6.61 13.26
CA PRO A 145 10.96 5.91 14.51
C PRO A 145 9.62 5.14 14.58
N PHE A 146 8.51 5.76 14.17
CA PHE A 146 7.20 5.11 14.23
C PHE A 146 7.02 3.98 13.21
N LEU A 147 7.62 4.09 12.02
CA LEU A 147 7.60 3.03 11.00
C LEU A 147 8.54 1.89 11.35
N ASN A 148 9.69 2.20 11.95
CA ASN A 148 10.58 1.18 12.49
C ASN A 148 9.92 0.43 13.66
N ALA A 149 9.24 1.13 14.57
CA ALA A 149 8.45 0.52 15.64
C ALA A 149 7.35 -0.40 15.08
N TYR A 150 6.62 0.06 14.06
CA TYR A 150 5.64 -0.75 13.34
C TYR A 150 6.26 -2.03 12.75
N SER A 151 7.37 -1.92 12.00
CA SER A 151 8.07 -3.07 11.42
C SER A 151 8.51 -4.08 12.47
N ARG A 152 9.17 -3.63 13.55
CA ARG A 152 9.63 -4.51 14.64
C ARG A 152 8.48 -5.17 15.39
N LEU A 153 7.39 -4.44 15.64
CA LEU A 153 6.20 -5.02 16.29
C LEU A 153 5.55 -6.08 15.42
N LEU A 154 5.44 -5.85 14.10
CA LEU A 154 4.87 -6.81 13.16
C LEU A 154 5.68 -8.10 13.15
N ILE A 155 7.02 -8.00 13.04
CA ILE A 155 7.92 -9.17 13.05
C ILE A 155 7.76 -9.97 14.35
N LYS A 156 7.89 -9.28 15.49
CA LYS A 156 7.76 -9.90 16.82
C LYS A 156 6.43 -10.62 16.99
N THR A 157 5.34 -10.01 16.52
CA THR A 157 3.99 -10.57 16.63
C THR A 157 3.79 -11.77 15.71
N CYS A 158 4.23 -11.69 14.45
CA CYS A 158 4.12 -12.79 13.49
C CYS A 158 4.90 -14.03 13.94
N HIS A 159 6.16 -13.85 14.31
CA HIS A 159 7.05 -14.96 14.67
C HIS A 159 6.62 -15.65 15.97
N LYS A 160 6.09 -14.88 16.94
CA LYS A 160 5.43 -15.43 18.14
C LYS A 160 4.30 -16.40 17.80
N ARG A 161 3.64 -16.24 16.65
CA ARG A 161 2.53 -17.07 16.16
C ARG A 161 2.92 -18.05 15.07
N GLY A 162 4.21 -18.13 14.71
CA GLY A 162 4.69 -18.97 13.61
C GLY A 162 4.21 -18.51 12.22
N ALA A 163 3.81 -17.25 12.09
CA ALA A 163 3.40 -16.64 10.83
C ALA A 163 4.54 -15.83 10.22
N PHE A 164 4.55 -15.67 8.90
CA PHE A 164 5.56 -14.90 8.18
C PHE A 164 5.39 -13.39 8.42
N ALA A 165 6.49 -12.67 8.52
CA ALA A 165 6.58 -11.22 8.55
C ALA A 165 7.23 -10.70 7.25
N MET A 166 6.42 -10.26 6.30
CA MET A 166 6.89 -9.76 5.01
C MET A 166 7.28 -8.28 5.06
N GLY A 167 8.41 -7.92 4.44
CA GLY A 167 8.89 -6.55 4.23
C GLY A 167 8.15 -5.80 3.11
N GLY A 168 8.60 -4.58 2.79
CA GLY A 168 7.90 -3.65 1.90
C GLY A 168 8.27 -3.75 0.43
N MET A 169 7.67 -2.87 -0.37
CA MET A 169 7.85 -2.78 -1.82
C MET A 169 9.11 -1.99 -2.22
N ALA A 170 9.89 -2.51 -3.17
CA ALA A 170 10.80 -1.74 -4.00
C ALA A 170 10.21 -1.57 -5.41
N ALA A 171 9.69 -0.38 -5.69
CA ALA A 171 8.90 -0.11 -6.91
C ALA A 171 9.74 0.38 -8.11
N PHE A 172 11.07 0.36 -8.03
CA PHE A 172 11.90 0.92 -9.09
C PHE A 172 11.80 0.13 -10.40
N ILE A 173 11.79 0.86 -11.51
CA ILE A 173 11.92 0.33 -12.87
C ILE A 173 13.37 0.55 -13.29
N PRO A 174 14.17 -0.52 -13.52
CA PRO A 174 15.54 -0.41 -13.96
C PRO A 174 15.67 0.50 -15.20
N SER A 175 16.63 1.41 -15.15
CA SER A 175 16.93 2.33 -16.25
C SER A 175 17.96 1.70 -17.20
N LYS A 176 17.97 2.15 -18.47
CA LYS A 176 19.07 1.88 -19.41
C LYS A 176 20.33 2.69 -19.08
N ASP A 177 20.18 3.77 -18.31
CA ASP A 177 21.28 4.56 -17.77
C ASP A 177 21.94 3.80 -16.62
N GLU A 178 23.19 3.39 -16.83
CA GLU A 178 23.97 2.61 -15.86
C GLU A 178 24.20 3.34 -14.54
N GLU A 179 24.44 4.66 -14.57
CA GLU A 179 24.71 5.43 -13.34
C GLU A 179 23.46 5.50 -12.47
N ARG A 180 22.32 5.84 -13.09
CA ARG A 180 21.02 5.84 -12.42
C ARG A 180 20.64 4.45 -11.92
N ASN A 181 20.91 3.41 -12.71
CA ASN A 181 20.63 2.04 -12.31
C ASN A 181 21.48 1.62 -11.10
N ASN A 182 22.76 1.98 -11.06
CA ASN A 182 23.64 1.71 -9.91
C ASN A 182 23.14 2.39 -8.63
N GLN A 183 22.68 3.64 -8.71
CA GLN A 183 22.08 4.34 -7.57
C GLN A 183 20.81 3.64 -7.07
N VAL A 184 19.92 3.25 -7.98
CA VAL A 184 18.70 2.49 -7.67
C VAL A 184 19.04 1.15 -7.01
N LEU A 185 19.96 0.38 -7.57
CA LEU A 185 20.35 -0.92 -7.02
C LEU A 185 20.99 -0.80 -5.64
N ASN A 186 21.82 0.23 -5.42
CA ASN A 186 22.39 0.50 -4.09
C ASN A 186 21.31 0.85 -3.07
N LYS A 187 20.31 1.65 -3.46
CA LYS A 187 19.16 1.97 -2.61
C LYS A 187 18.33 0.72 -2.29
N VAL A 188 18.04 -0.12 -3.29
CA VAL A 188 17.34 -1.39 -3.10
C VAL A 188 18.12 -2.29 -2.15
N LYS A 189 19.43 -2.46 -2.33
CA LYS A 189 20.28 -3.26 -1.43
C LYS A 189 20.20 -2.74 0.01
N ALA A 190 20.37 -1.44 0.22
CA ALA A 190 20.30 -0.85 1.56
C ALA A 190 18.95 -1.09 2.24
N ASP A 191 17.84 -0.86 1.53
CA ASP A 191 16.50 -1.02 2.08
C ASP A 191 16.19 -2.50 2.36
N LYS A 192 16.55 -3.43 1.46
CA LYS A 192 16.32 -4.86 1.67
C LYS A 192 17.21 -5.45 2.76
N SER A 193 18.45 -4.95 2.90
CA SER A 193 19.34 -5.36 4.00
C SER A 193 18.78 -4.93 5.34
N LEU A 194 18.20 -3.72 5.43
CA LEU A 194 17.52 -3.26 6.65
C LEU A 194 16.34 -4.18 7.01
N GLU A 195 15.51 -4.55 6.03
CA GLU A 195 14.38 -5.46 6.25
C GLU A 195 14.84 -6.85 6.73
N ALA A 196 15.80 -7.44 6.03
CA ALA A 196 16.32 -8.76 6.36
C ALA A 196 17.03 -8.77 7.73
N ASN A 197 17.81 -7.74 8.06
CA ASN A 197 18.44 -7.60 9.38
C ASN A 197 17.43 -7.39 10.51
N ASN A 198 16.27 -6.79 10.23
CA ASN A 198 15.18 -6.67 11.20
C ASN A 198 14.47 -8.01 11.47
N GLY A 199 14.65 -9.03 10.63
CA GLY A 199 13.98 -10.32 10.81
C GLY A 199 12.85 -10.58 9.83
N HIS A 200 12.65 -9.78 8.77
CA HIS A 200 11.63 -10.11 7.76
C HIS A 200 11.93 -11.43 7.04
N ASP A 201 10.90 -12.21 6.72
CA ASP A 201 11.04 -13.50 6.02
C ASP A 201 11.19 -13.36 4.50
N GLY A 202 10.80 -12.22 3.97
CA GLY A 202 10.83 -11.92 2.54
C GLY A 202 10.46 -10.48 2.27
N THR A 203 10.47 -10.09 0.99
CA THR A 203 10.26 -8.70 0.56
C THR A 203 9.55 -8.61 -0.78
N TRP A 204 9.14 -7.40 -1.20
CA TRP A 204 8.47 -7.14 -2.46
C TRP A 204 9.28 -6.30 -3.45
N ILE A 205 9.08 -6.60 -4.73
CA ILE A 205 9.55 -5.85 -5.90
C ILE A 205 8.40 -5.71 -6.90
N ALA A 206 8.37 -4.62 -7.68
CA ALA A 206 7.37 -4.40 -8.71
C ALA A 206 7.85 -4.76 -10.13
N HIS A 207 9.17 -4.93 -10.31
CA HIS A 207 9.78 -5.17 -11.62
C HIS A 207 10.74 -6.38 -11.58
N PRO A 208 10.67 -7.31 -12.56
CA PRO A 208 11.54 -8.50 -12.59
C PRO A 208 13.04 -8.21 -12.56
N GLY A 209 13.47 -7.09 -13.14
CA GLY A 209 14.89 -6.68 -13.14
C GLY A 209 15.47 -6.33 -11.75
N LEU A 210 14.67 -6.31 -10.69
CA LEU A 210 15.16 -6.21 -9.30
C LEU A 210 15.25 -7.56 -8.59
N ALA A 211 14.78 -8.66 -9.22
CA ALA A 211 14.67 -9.97 -8.59
C ALA A 211 16.02 -10.47 -8.10
N ASP A 212 17.03 -10.54 -8.96
CA ASP A 212 18.34 -11.08 -8.60
C ASP A 212 19.00 -10.25 -7.48
N THR A 213 18.81 -8.93 -7.49
CA THR A 213 19.36 -8.04 -6.44
C THR A 213 18.67 -8.26 -5.09
N ALA A 214 17.34 -8.29 -5.07
CA ALA A 214 16.60 -8.53 -3.83
C ALA A 214 16.83 -9.96 -3.29
N MET A 215 16.89 -10.95 -4.19
CA MET A 215 17.21 -12.34 -3.85
C MET A 215 18.61 -12.47 -3.28
N ALA A 216 19.62 -11.81 -3.87
CA ALA A 216 20.99 -11.85 -3.35
C ALA A 216 21.07 -11.37 -1.90
N VAL A 217 20.43 -10.24 -1.58
CA VAL A 217 20.40 -9.72 -0.19
C VAL A 217 19.80 -10.72 0.79
N PHE A 218 18.64 -11.29 0.45
CA PHE A 218 18.00 -12.27 1.33
C PHE A 218 18.78 -13.58 1.40
N ASN A 219 19.36 -14.06 0.29
CA ASN A 219 20.18 -15.27 0.27
C ASN A 219 21.42 -15.12 1.17
N ASP A 220 22.10 -13.98 1.10
CA ASP A 220 23.31 -13.71 1.90
C ASP A 220 22.99 -13.71 3.39
N ILE A 221 21.87 -13.10 3.79
CA ILE A 221 21.48 -12.99 5.20
C ILE A 221 20.83 -14.28 5.72
N LEU A 222 20.01 -14.96 4.91
CA LEU A 222 19.37 -16.22 5.29
C LEU A 222 20.40 -17.37 5.40
N GLY A 223 21.43 -17.37 4.56
CA GLY A 223 22.36 -18.49 4.45
C GLY A 223 21.64 -19.75 3.98
N SER A 224 21.60 -20.79 4.80
CA SER A 224 20.86 -22.03 4.53
C SER A 224 19.39 -22.01 4.99
N ARG A 225 18.97 -20.97 5.72
CA ARG A 225 17.60 -20.86 6.25
C ARG A 225 16.60 -20.59 5.13
N LYS A 226 15.38 -21.12 5.26
CA LYS A 226 14.29 -20.85 4.31
C LYS A 226 13.57 -19.53 4.61
N ASN A 227 13.57 -19.13 5.87
CA ASN A 227 12.89 -17.96 6.42
C ASN A 227 13.53 -17.58 7.77
N GLN A 228 12.95 -16.61 8.48
CA GLN A 228 13.46 -16.06 9.73
C GLN A 228 12.48 -16.20 10.90
N LEU A 229 11.56 -17.18 10.85
CA LEU A 229 10.57 -17.45 11.91
C LEU A 229 11.19 -17.63 13.31
N GLU A 230 12.46 -18.01 13.39
CA GLU A 230 13.23 -18.17 14.65
C GLU A 230 13.72 -16.83 15.25
N VAL A 231 13.63 -15.72 14.50
CA VAL A 231 14.06 -14.39 14.97
C VAL A 231 12.95 -13.76 15.80
N MET A 232 12.92 -14.05 17.10
CA MET A 232 11.77 -13.72 17.97
C MET A 232 11.71 -12.26 18.43
N ARG A 233 12.82 -11.50 18.32
CA ARG A 233 12.95 -10.11 18.79
C ARG A 233 12.64 -9.93 20.28
N GLU A 234 12.98 -10.93 21.09
CA GLU A 234 12.78 -10.95 22.54
C GLU A 234 13.53 -9.83 23.27
N GLN A 235 14.67 -9.40 22.73
CA GLN A 235 15.49 -8.30 23.23
C GLN A 235 14.85 -6.92 23.05
N ASP A 236 13.86 -6.78 22.15
CA ASP A 236 13.17 -5.51 21.95
C ASP A 236 12.32 -5.16 23.18
N ALA A 237 12.52 -3.95 23.72
CA ALA A 237 11.62 -3.36 24.72
C ALA A 237 10.17 -3.31 24.20
N PRO A 238 9.16 -3.24 25.11
CA PRO A 238 7.77 -3.09 24.70
C PRO A 238 7.58 -1.89 23.76
N ILE A 239 6.90 -2.12 22.64
CA ILE A 239 6.55 -1.07 21.69
C ILE A 239 5.21 -0.49 22.12
N THR A 240 5.15 0.84 22.27
CA THR A 240 3.97 1.53 22.82
C THR A 240 3.18 2.24 21.71
N ALA A 241 1.92 2.57 22.01
CA ALA A 241 1.10 3.38 21.11
C ALA A 241 1.73 4.75 20.83
N ASP A 242 2.35 5.39 21.84
CA ASP A 242 3.04 6.66 21.65
C ASP A 242 4.14 6.58 20.60
N GLN A 243 4.92 5.49 20.59
CA GLN A 243 5.95 5.26 19.58
C GLN A 243 5.34 5.06 18.18
N LEU A 244 4.24 4.30 18.08
CA LEU A 244 3.55 4.02 16.80
C LEU A 244 2.83 5.26 16.24
N LEU A 245 2.46 6.21 17.10
CA LEU A 245 1.71 7.42 16.74
C LEU A 245 2.59 8.66 16.58
N ALA A 246 3.86 8.62 16.98
CA ALA A 246 4.77 9.75 16.91
C ALA A 246 5.03 10.18 15.45
N PRO A 247 4.64 11.40 15.03
CA PRO A 247 5.01 11.88 13.70
C PRO A 247 6.52 12.03 13.62
N CYS A 248 7.09 11.73 12.45
CA CYS A 248 8.53 11.86 12.24
C CYS A 248 8.94 13.27 11.85
N ASP A 249 10.19 13.63 12.13
CA ASP A 249 10.79 14.88 11.67
C ASP A 249 10.94 14.93 10.14
N GLY A 250 10.81 16.15 9.62
CA GLY A 250 11.02 16.49 8.21
C GLY A 250 10.36 17.83 7.86
N GLU A 251 10.59 18.29 6.64
CA GLU A 251 10.00 19.52 6.11
C GLU A 251 8.78 19.25 5.25
N ARG A 252 7.93 20.27 5.09
CA ARG A 252 6.86 20.31 4.10
C ARG A 252 7.33 21.25 3.00
N THR A 253 7.78 20.72 1.87
CA THR A 253 8.43 21.54 0.84
C THR A 253 7.49 21.81 -0.34
N GLU A 254 7.72 22.93 -1.02
CA GLU A 254 7.02 23.22 -2.28
C GLU A 254 7.34 22.19 -3.36
N GLU A 255 8.59 21.73 -3.40
CA GLU A 255 9.03 20.69 -4.33
C GLU A 255 8.27 19.37 -4.09
N GLY A 256 8.18 18.93 -2.83
CA GLY A 256 7.42 17.76 -2.42
C GLY A 256 5.94 17.87 -2.78
N MET A 257 5.34 19.05 -2.58
CA MET A 257 3.95 19.33 -2.97
C MET A 257 3.74 19.22 -4.48
N ARG A 258 4.60 19.86 -5.28
CA ARG A 258 4.53 19.82 -6.75
C ARG A 258 4.74 18.41 -7.30
N ALA A 259 5.70 17.67 -6.75
CA ALA A 259 5.91 16.27 -7.09
C ALA A 259 4.69 15.40 -6.76
N ASN A 260 4.02 15.62 -5.62
CA ASN A 260 2.77 14.94 -5.28
C ASN A 260 1.67 15.22 -6.32
N ILE A 261 1.52 16.47 -6.75
CA ILE A 261 0.56 16.85 -7.79
C ILE A 261 0.88 16.11 -9.09
N ARG A 262 2.11 16.18 -9.59
CA ARG A 262 2.49 15.55 -10.87
C ARG A 262 2.27 14.05 -10.88
N VAL A 263 2.68 13.36 -9.82
CA VAL A 263 2.56 11.90 -9.73
C VAL A 263 1.10 11.49 -9.59
N ALA A 264 0.33 12.15 -8.73
CA ALA A 264 -1.07 11.79 -8.51
C ALA A 264 -1.94 12.03 -9.77
N VAL A 265 -1.73 13.13 -10.49
CA VAL A 265 -2.48 13.43 -11.73
C VAL A 265 -2.16 12.40 -12.81
N GLN A 266 -0.88 12.10 -13.05
CA GLN A 266 -0.50 11.09 -14.04
C GLN A 266 -1.03 9.69 -13.68
N TYR A 267 -1.02 9.33 -12.38
CA TYR A 267 -1.61 8.09 -11.92
C TYR A 267 -3.12 8.04 -12.19
N ILE A 268 -3.85 9.10 -11.81
CA ILE A 268 -5.29 9.19 -12.00
C ILE A 268 -5.64 9.11 -13.48
N GLU A 269 -4.91 9.82 -14.35
CA GLU A 269 -5.13 9.80 -15.80
C GLU A 269 -5.04 8.40 -16.39
N ALA A 270 -3.99 7.65 -16.03
CA ALA A 270 -3.84 6.27 -16.45
C ALA A 270 -4.94 5.37 -15.85
N TRP A 271 -5.31 5.59 -14.59
CA TRP A 271 -6.32 4.78 -13.89
C TRP A 271 -7.71 4.94 -14.52
N ILE A 272 -8.16 6.16 -14.81
CA ILE A 272 -9.45 6.41 -15.49
C ILE A 272 -9.44 5.99 -16.96
N SER A 273 -8.26 5.69 -17.49
CA SER A 273 -8.05 5.09 -18.81
C SER A 273 -7.90 3.56 -18.75
N GLY A 274 -8.10 2.96 -17.58
CA GLY A 274 -8.13 1.50 -17.38
C GLY A 274 -6.79 0.86 -16.96
N ASN A 275 -5.75 1.64 -16.68
CA ASN A 275 -4.47 1.12 -16.19
C ASN A 275 -4.17 1.59 -14.76
N GLY A 276 -4.20 0.66 -13.79
CA GLY A 276 -3.91 0.94 -12.37
C GLY A 276 -2.47 0.68 -11.92
N CYS A 277 -1.58 0.24 -12.81
CA CYS A 277 -0.17 -0.04 -12.55
C CYS A 277 0.70 0.79 -13.51
N VAL A 278 1.23 1.91 -13.02
CA VAL A 278 1.61 3.04 -13.89
C VAL A 278 3.09 3.39 -13.72
N PRO A 279 3.90 3.32 -14.79
CA PRO A 279 5.28 3.78 -14.74
C PRO A 279 5.35 5.31 -14.71
N ILE A 280 5.80 5.90 -13.60
CA ILE A 280 5.94 7.35 -13.42
C ILE A 280 7.31 7.64 -12.83
N TYR A 281 8.11 8.48 -13.51
CA TYR A 281 9.46 8.87 -13.10
C TYR A 281 10.41 7.72 -12.70
N GLY A 282 10.25 6.54 -13.31
CA GLY A 282 11.07 5.36 -13.05
C GLY A 282 10.61 4.52 -11.85
N LEU A 283 9.39 4.75 -11.36
CA LEU A 283 8.72 3.93 -10.35
C LEU A 283 7.45 3.30 -10.96
N MET A 284 7.14 2.07 -10.56
CA MET A 284 5.88 1.42 -10.86
C MET A 284 4.87 1.77 -9.77
N GLU A 285 4.04 2.77 -10.03
CA GLU A 285 3.12 3.33 -9.05
C GLU A 285 1.76 2.62 -9.06
N ASP A 286 1.16 2.49 -7.88
CA ASP A 286 -0.21 2.03 -7.68
C ASP A 286 -1.06 3.11 -6.97
N ALA A 287 -2.31 2.77 -6.65
CA ALA A 287 -3.28 3.73 -6.11
C ALA A 287 -2.81 4.35 -4.78
N ALA A 288 -2.03 3.62 -3.98
CA ALA A 288 -1.56 4.11 -2.69
C ALA A 288 -0.67 5.36 -2.84
N THR A 289 0.08 5.47 -3.94
CA THR A 289 0.91 6.65 -4.23
C THR A 289 0.06 7.88 -4.49
N ALA A 290 -1.04 7.77 -5.24
CA ALA A 290 -1.97 8.87 -5.46
C ALA A 290 -2.74 9.22 -4.17
N GLU A 291 -3.11 8.21 -3.36
CA GLU A 291 -3.79 8.40 -2.09
C GLU A 291 -2.96 9.19 -1.07
N ILE A 292 -1.69 8.81 -0.86
CA ILE A 292 -0.84 9.58 0.06
C ILE A 292 -0.54 10.99 -0.47
N SER A 293 -0.39 11.15 -1.78
CA SER A 293 -0.11 12.43 -2.41
C SER A 293 -1.25 13.43 -2.18
N ARG A 294 -2.50 13.04 -2.48
CA ARG A 294 -3.68 13.91 -2.25
C ARG A 294 -3.98 14.12 -0.77
N THR A 295 -3.80 13.09 0.06
CA THR A 295 -4.15 13.14 1.48
C THR A 295 -3.17 13.98 2.29
N SER A 296 -1.89 13.96 1.95
CA SER A 296 -0.88 14.83 2.56
C SER A 296 -1.17 16.31 2.28
N ILE A 297 -1.51 16.66 1.03
CA ILE A 297 -1.89 18.03 0.67
C ILE A 297 -3.17 18.44 1.41
N TRP A 298 -4.19 17.57 1.45
CA TRP A 298 -5.42 17.82 2.21
C TRP A 298 -5.11 18.12 3.68
N GLN A 299 -4.24 17.35 4.32
CA GLN A 299 -3.85 17.54 5.73
C GLN A 299 -3.22 18.92 5.97
N TRP A 300 -2.34 19.35 5.05
CA TRP A 300 -1.70 20.66 5.15
C TRP A 300 -2.68 21.82 4.97
N ILE A 301 -3.67 21.68 4.07
CA ILE A 301 -4.77 22.63 3.92
C ILE A 301 -5.62 22.67 5.19
N HIS A 302 -6.05 21.50 5.69
CA HIS A 302 -6.97 21.37 6.82
C HIS A 302 -6.42 22.02 8.09
N HIS A 303 -5.12 21.80 8.38
CA HIS A 303 -4.45 22.37 9.55
C HIS A 303 -3.73 23.70 9.30
N GLN A 304 -4.01 24.36 8.16
CA GLN A 304 -3.46 25.69 7.81
C GLN A 304 -1.94 25.77 7.95
N LYS A 305 -1.24 24.73 7.47
CA LYS A 305 0.22 24.60 7.64
C LYS A 305 0.95 25.48 6.64
N THR A 306 2.19 25.82 6.97
CA THR A 306 3.12 26.47 6.04
C THR A 306 4.06 25.44 5.43
N LEU A 307 4.45 25.71 4.18
CA LEU A 307 5.63 25.12 3.57
C LEU A 307 6.90 25.69 4.22
N SER A 308 8.04 25.02 4.08
CA SER A 308 9.33 25.45 4.63
C SER A 308 9.78 26.83 4.12
N ASN A 309 9.31 27.23 2.93
CA ASN A 309 9.53 28.56 2.38
C ASN A 309 8.56 29.65 2.89
N GLY A 310 7.74 29.33 3.89
CA GLY A 310 6.80 30.26 4.53
C GLY A 310 5.45 30.42 3.83
N LYS A 311 5.24 29.85 2.64
CA LYS A 311 3.95 29.92 1.94
C LYS A 311 2.85 29.16 2.71
N PRO A 312 1.72 29.80 3.07
CA PRO A 312 0.58 29.10 3.66
C PRO A 312 -0.07 28.15 2.65
N VAL A 313 -0.28 26.89 3.04
CA VAL A 313 -0.94 25.90 2.20
C VAL A 313 -2.45 26.12 2.23
N THR A 314 -3.03 26.45 1.08
CA THR A 314 -4.46 26.74 0.93
C THR A 314 -5.01 26.04 -0.32
N LYS A 315 -6.35 25.92 -0.41
CA LYS A 315 -7.03 25.43 -1.62
C LYS A 315 -6.65 26.26 -2.85
N ALA A 316 -6.50 27.58 -2.70
CA ALA A 316 -6.10 28.48 -3.78
C ALA A 316 -4.66 28.21 -4.25
N LEU A 317 -3.71 28.07 -3.31
CA LEU A 317 -2.33 27.72 -3.64
C LEU A 317 -2.24 26.36 -4.36
N PHE A 318 -2.99 25.36 -3.88
CA PHE A 318 -3.06 24.07 -4.54
C PHE A 318 -3.60 24.17 -5.98
N ARG A 319 -4.70 24.90 -6.22
CA ARG A 319 -5.24 25.07 -7.58
C ARG A 319 -4.27 25.78 -8.52
N GLN A 320 -3.56 26.78 -8.00
CA GLN A 320 -2.50 27.46 -8.75
C GLN A 320 -1.40 26.46 -9.15
N MET A 321 -0.86 25.72 -8.18
CA MET A 321 0.18 24.72 -8.43
C MET A 321 -0.31 23.62 -9.37
N LEU A 322 -1.57 23.18 -9.25
CA LEU A 322 -2.15 22.20 -10.16
C LEU A 322 -2.09 22.69 -11.62
N GLY A 323 -2.52 23.93 -11.89
CA GLY A 323 -2.44 24.49 -13.24
C GLY A 323 -1.00 24.67 -13.76
N GLU A 324 -0.05 24.97 -12.88
CA GLU A 324 1.37 25.08 -13.21
C GLU A 324 1.98 23.69 -13.53
N GLU A 325 1.72 22.69 -12.68
CA GLU A 325 2.24 21.34 -12.84
C GLU A 325 1.63 20.60 -14.04
N MET A 326 0.39 20.92 -14.44
CA MET A 326 -0.20 20.42 -15.68
C MET A 326 0.61 20.83 -16.91
N LYS A 327 1.19 22.05 -16.91
CA LYS A 327 2.08 22.49 -18.00
C LYS A 327 3.40 21.75 -18.00
N VAL A 328 3.92 21.41 -16.81
CA VAL A 328 5.12 20.57 -16.67
C VAL A 328 4.86 19.18 -17.25
N ILE A 329 3.76 18.54 -16.87
CA ILE A 329 3.37 17.22 -17.40
C ILE A 329 3.23 17.27 -18.93
N ALA A 330 2.55 18.29 -19.47
CA ALA A 330 2.42 18.45 -20.92
C ALA A 330 3.79 18.58 -21.63
N SER A 331 4.72 19.33 -21.02
CA SER A 331 6.08 19.46 -21.56
C SER A 331 6.89 18.18 -21.47
N GLU A 332 6.74 17.38 -20.41
CA GLU A 332 7.47 16.11 -20.22
C GLU A 332 6.99 15.01 -21.17
N LEU A 333 5.67 14.95 -21.42
CA LEU A 333 5.06 13.92 -22.25
C LEU A 333 5.00 14.27 -23.74
N GLY A 334 5.06 15.56 -24.07
CA GLY A 334 4.83 16.08 -25.42
C GLY A 334 3.33 16.25 -25.75
N GLU A 335 3.06 17.14 -26.72
CA GLU A 335 1.71 17.57 -27.07
C GLU A 335 0.80 16.42 -27.53
N GLU A 336 1.35 15.45 -28.28
CA GLU A 336 0.60 14.31 -28.78
C GLU A 336 0.06 13.43 -27.64
N ARG A 337 0.93 12.97 -26.74
CA ARG A 337 0.52 12.11 -25.60
C ARG A 337 -0.40 12.84 -24.63
N PHE A 338 -0.15 14.14 -24.41
CA PHE A 338 -0.96 14.93 -23.49
C PHE A 338 -2.37 15.18 -24.04
N SER A 339 -2.48 15.60 -25.31
CA SER A 339 -3.79 15.88 -25.95
C SER A 339 -4.65 14.63 -26.18
N GLN A 340 -4.03 13.47 -26.41
CA GLN A 340 -4.74 12.18 -26.51
C GLN A 340 -5.10 11.60 -25.13
N GLY A 341 -4.49 12.11 -24.06
CA GLY A 341 -4.71 11.65 -22.68
C GLY A 341 -5.95 12.24 -22.03
N ARG A 342 -6.32 11.70 -20.86
CA ARG A 342 -7.45 12.18 -20.05
C ARG A 342 -7.01 13.13 -18.92
N PHE A 343 -6.02 13.97 -19.18
CA PHE A 343 -5.39 14.80 -18.15
C PHE A 343 -6.34 15.84 -17.54
N ASP A 344 -7.26 16.42 -18.33
CA ASP A 344 -8.26 17.37 -17.82
C ASP A 344 -9.21 16.70 -16.82
N ASP A 345 -9.70 15.50 -17.14
CA ASP A 345 -10.54 14.70 -16.25
C ASP A 345 -9.78 14.33 -14.96
N ALA A 346 -8.50 13.96 -15.10
CA ALA A 346 -7.64 13.61 -13.98
C ALA A 346 -7.37 14.80 -13.05
N ALA A 347 -7.09 15.98 -13.61
CA ALA A 347 -6.90 17.21 -12.84
C ALA A 347 -8.18 17.61 -12.10
N ARG A 348 -9.36 17.47 -12.74
CA ARG A 348 -10.66 17.70 -12.10
C ARG A 348 -10.89 16.76 -10.93
N LEU A 349 -10.62 15.46 -11.09
CA LEU A 349 -10.76 14.51 -9.99
C LEU A 349 -9.76 14.82 -8.86
N MET A 350 -8.50 15.10 -9.20
CA MET A 350 -7.47 15.47 -8.22
C MET A 350 -7.86 16.71 -7.41
N GLU A 351 -8.45 17.72 -8.05
CA GLU A 351 -8.93 18.93 -7.37
C GLU A 351 -10.11 18.64 -6.43
N GLN A 352 -11.08 17.84 -6.88
CA GLN A 352 -12.23 17.44 -6.07
C GLN A 352 -11.81 16.71 -4.79
N ILE A 353 -10.92 15.72 -4.90
CA ILE A 353 -10.54 14.87 -3.75
C ILE A 353 -9.53 15.54 -2.80
N THR A 354 -8.89 16.63 -3.23
CA THR A 354 -7.86 17.34 -2.44
C THR A 354 -8.42 18.59 -1.77
N THR A 355 -9.40 19.28 -2.39
CA THR A 355 -9.93 20.56 -1.90
C THR A 355 -11.29 20.45 -1.20
N SER A 356 -11.84 19.25 -1.04
CA SER A 356 -13.03 19.00 -0.23
C SER A 356 -12.80 19.32 1.24
N ASP A 357 -13.83 19.80 1.95
CA ASP A 357 -13.73 20.06 3.39
C ASP A 357 -13.58 18.76 4.18
N GLU A 358 -14.30 17.73 3.78
CA GLU A 358 -14.16 16.38 4.33
C GLU A 358 -13.08 15.59 3.58
N LEU A 359 -12.25 14.87 4.31
CA LEU A 359 -11.31 13.92 3.74
C LEU A 359 -12.06 12.65 3.33
N ILE A 360 -12.29 12.47 2.03
CA ILE A 360 -12.89 11.23 1.53
C ILE A 360 -11.97 10.03 1.80
N ASP A 361 -12.57 8.85 2.01
CA ASP A 361 -11.80 7.67 2.41
C ASP A 361 -10.90 7.15 1.31
N PHE A 362 -11.37 7.08 0.06
CA PHE A 362 -10.60 6.54 -1.06
C PHE A 362 -10.94 7.25 -2.37
N LEU A 363 -9.93 7.60 -3.16
CA LEU A 363 -10.08 8.20 -4.49
C LEU A 363 -10.73 7.24 -5.48
N THR A 364 -10.60 5.94 -5.24
CA THR A 364 -11.16 4.88 -6.09
C THR A 364 -12.68 4.90 -6.11
N LEU A 365 -13.35 5.37 -5.06
CA LEU A 365 -14.82 5.45 -5.01
C LEU A 365 -15.39 6.47 -6.02
N PRO A 366 -14.99 7.76 -6.02
CA PRO A 366 -15.39 8.67 -7.09
C PRO A 366 -14.77 8.30 -8.44
N GLY A 367 -13.54 7.79 -8.46
CA GLY A 367 -12.88 7.32 -9.69
C GLY A 367 -13.67 6.23 -10.40
N TYR A 368 -14.21 5.25 -9.68
CA TYR A 368 -14.91 4.09 -10.26
C TYR A 368 -16.19 4.45 -11.03
N ARG A 369 -16.74 5.64 -10.78
CA ARG A 369 -17.86 6.22 -11.55
C ARG A 369 -17.46 6.61 -12.98
N LEU A 370 -16.17 6.80 -13.23
CA LEU A 370 -15.61 7.17 -14.55
C LEU A 370 -15.20 5.97 -15.39
N LEU A 371 -15.23 4.77 -14.81
CA LEU A 371 -15.04 3.53 -15.55
C LEU A 371 -16.40 3.06 -16.09
N ALA A 372 -16.40 2.28 -17.18
CA ALA A 372 -17.60 1.60 -17.66
C ALA A 372 -18.16 0.67 -16.58
#